data_AF-A0A5C6U2G1-F1
#
_entry.id   AF-A0A5C6U2G1-F1
#
_cell.length_a   1.000
_cell.length_b   1.000
_cell.length_c   1.000
_cell.angle_alpha   90.00
_cell.angle_beta   90.00
_cell.angle_gamma   90.00
#
_symmetry.space_group_name_H-M   'P 1'
#
loop_
_entity.id
_entity.type
_entity.pdbx_description
1 polymer ?
#
loop_
_entity_poly.entity_id
_entity_poly.type
_entity_poly.pdbx_seq_one_letter_code
_entity_poly.pdbx_strand_id
1 'polypeptide(L)'
;MSRLAVTEKIVATKVAKGLKWSDVAAKVGLSKEWVTAACLGQMTLTAEQAGVVAEIFGLTADEKKWLMVVPYKGSLPTSVPTDPLIYRFYELVSVYGTTFKELIHEEFGDGIMSAIDFKMDLQREPDPKGDRVSITMSGKFLPYKTY
;
A
#
# COMPACT_ATOMS: atom_id res chain seq x y z
N MET A 1 9.96 -16.29 -15.30
CA MET A 1 9.03 -15.17 -15.02
C MET A 1 8.92 -15.01 -13.51
N SER A 2 8.78 -13.79 -12.98
CA SER A 2 8.76 -13.51 -11.54
C SER A 2 7.66 -12.49 -11.19
N ARG A 3 7.33 -12.35 -9.90
CA ARG A 3 6.39 -11.30 -9.43
C ARG A 3 6.84 -9.91 -9.87
N LEU A 4 8.15 -9.62 -9.85
CA LEU A 4 8.70 -8.33 -10.28
C LEU A 4 8.44 -8.06 -11.77
N ALA A 5 8.71 -9.04 -12.64
CA ALA A 5 8.45 -8.89 -14.08
C ALA A 5 6.96 -8.61 -14.38
N VAL A 6 6.05 -9.22 -13.62
CA VAL A 6 4.61 -8.95 -13.74
C VAL A 6 4.27 -7.53 -13.26
N THR A 7 4.88 -7.05 -12.17
CA THR A 7 4.71 -5.65 -11.72
C THR A 7 5.18 -4.66 -12.78
N GLU A 8 6.36 -4.88 -13.36
CA GLU A 8 6.92 -4.01 -14.40
C GLU A 8 6.00 -3.94 -15.62
N LYS A 9 5.46 -5.09 -16.06
CA LYS A 9 4.47 -5.14 -17.14
C LYS A 9 3.19 -4.37 -16.80
N ILE A 10 2.65 -4.53 -15.59
CA ILE A 10 1.47 -3.78 -15.15
C ILE A 10 1.73 -2.27 -15.19
N VAL A 11 2.88 -1.82 -14.68
CA VAL A 11 3.26 -0.39 -14.68
C VAL A 11 3.43 0.12 -16.10
N ALA A 12 4.13 -0.61 -16.97
CA ALA A 12 4.31 -0.24 -18.38
C ALA A 12 2.96 -0.12 -19.10
N THR A 13 2.06 -1.10 -18.91
CA THR A 13 0.72 -1.06 -19.51
C THR A 13 -0.13 0.08 -18.95
N LYS A 14 -0.04 0.36 -17.64
CA LYS A 14 -0.71 1.52 -17.02
C LYS A 14 -0.29 2.82 -17.70
N VAL A 15 1.01 3.03 -17.90
CA VAL A 15 1.57 4.22 -18.55
C VAL A 15 1.12 4.29 -20.00
N ALA A 16 1.28 3.21 -20.77
CA ALA A 16 0.92 3.16 -22.18
C ALA A 16 -0.56 3.45 -22.44
N LYS A 17 -1.45 3.01 -21.55
CA LYS A 17 -2.90 3.20 -21.66
C LYS A 17 -3.44 4.42 -20.89
N GLY A 18 -2.58 5.18 -20.20
CA GLY A 18 -3.01 6.32 -19.38
C GLY A 18 -3.94 5.96 -18.21
N LEU A 19 -3.87 4.73 -17.69
CA LEU A 19 -4.76 4.25 -16.64
C LEU A 19 -4.46 4.90 -15.29
N LYS A 20 -5.51 5.14 -14.50
CA LYS A 20 -5.40 5.58 -13.10
C LYS A 20 -5.68 4.42 -12.16
N TRP A 21 -4.97 4.39 -11.03
CA TRP A 21 -5.17 3.35 -10.03
C TRP A 21 -6.56 3.37 -9.39
N SER A 22 -7.17 4.56 -9.27
CA SER A 22 -8.56 4.71 -8.81
C SER A 22 -9.54 3.90 -9.66
N ASP A 23 -9.35 3.91 -10.98
CA ASP A 23 -10.26 3.27 -11.93
C ASP A 23 -10.08 1.76 -11.92
N VAL A 24 -8.82 1.31 -11.75
CA VAL A 24 -8.50 -0.11 -11.54
C VAL A 24 -9.13 -0.61 -10.25
N ALA A 25 -9.00 0.15 -9.16
CA ALA A 25 -9.54 -0.21 -7.86
C ALA A 25 -11.07 -0.29 -7.87
N ALA A 26 -11.74 0.66 -8.54
CA ALA A 26 -13.18 0.65 -8.73
C ALA A 26 -13.66 -0.63 -9.44
N LYS A 27 -12.91 -1.13 -10.44
CA LYS A 27 -13.23 -2.40 -11.12
C LYS A 27 -12.98 -3.64 -10.26
N VAL A 28 -11.96 -3.60 -9.40
CA VAL A 28 -11.63 -4.70 -8.49
C VAL A 28 -12.59 -4.74 -7.28
N GLY A 29 -13.23 -3.62 -6.93
CA GLY A 29 -14.18 -3.52 -5.82
C GLY A 29 -13.51 -3.37 -4.45
N LEU A 30 -12.27 -2.87 -4.39
CA LEU A 30 -11.51 -2.66 -3.16
C LEU A 30 -10.89 -1.25 -3.13
N SER A 31 -10.29 -0.85 -2.00
CA SER A 31 -9.67 0.46 -1.87
C SER A 31 -8.52 0.68 -2.85
N LYS A 32 -8.32 1.94 -3.26
CA LYS A 32 -7.27 2.31 -4.22
C LYS A 32 -5.88 2.05 -3.68
N GLU A 33 -5.66 2.23 -2.39
CA GLU A 33 -4.41 1.97 -1.69
C GLU A 33 -4.06 0.48 -1.77
N TRP A 34 -5.00 -0.38 -1.41
CA TRP A 34 -4.77 -1.82 -1.36
C TRP A 34 -4.59 -2.42 -2.76
N VAL A 35 -5.43 -2.02 -3.73
CA VAL A 35 -5.31 -2.50 -5.12
C VAL A 35 -4.03 -2.01 -5.77
N THR A 36 -3.61 -0.77 -5.49
CA THR A 36 -2.31 -0.26 -5.96
C THR A 36 -1.17 -1.08 -5.35
N ALA A 37 -1.18 -1.32 -4.03
CA ALA A 37 -0.17 -2.14 -3.37
C ALA A 37 -0.14 -3.58 -3.94
N ALA A 38 -1.30 -4.18 -4.22
CA ALA A 38 -1.40 -5.48 -4.87
C ALA A 38 -0.76 -5.48 -6.26
N CYS A 39 -1.07 -4.48 -7.10
CA CYS A 39 -0.49 -4.33 -8.44
C CYS A 39 1.03 -4.11 -8.40
N LEU A 40 1.51 -3.34 -7.40
CA LEU A 40 2.93 -3.07 -7.15
C LEU A 40 3.66 -4.21 -6.40
N GLY A 41 3.00 -5.35 -6.19
CA GLY A 41 3.65 -6.57 -5.70
C GLY A 41 3.77 -6.67 -4.19
N GLN A 42 2.98 -5.91 -3.44
CA GLN A 42 3.01 -5.90 -1.97
C GLN A 42 1.82 -6.64 -1.33
N MET A 43 0.78 -6.95 -2.11
CA MET A 43 -0.39 -7.70 -1.65
C MET A 43 -0.74 -8.84 -2.62
N THR A 44 -1.47 -9.82 -2.11
CA THR A 44 -1.94 -11.00 -2.85
C THR A 44 -3.40 -10.84 -3.23
N LEU A 45 -3.73 -11.16 -4.48
CA LEU A 45 -5.08 -11.14 -5.00
C LEU A 45 -5.74 -12.51 -4.89
N THR A 46 -7.06 -12.54 -4.76
CA THR A 46 -7.86 -13.75 -5.02
C THR A 46 -7.91 -14.06 -6.52
N ALA A 47 -8.38 -15.25 -6.89
CA ALA A 47 -8.49 -15.67 -8.29
C ALA A 47 -9.42 -14.77 -9.14
N GLU A 48 -10.48 -14.26 -8.51
CA GLU A 48 -11.43 -13.31 -9.10
C GLU A 48 -10.77 -11.95 -9.34
N GLN A 49 -10.19 -11.35 -8.30
CA GLN A 49 -9.50 -10.06 -8.37
C GLN A 49 -8.33 -10.10 -9.36
N ALA A 50 -7.53 -11.17 -9.33
CA ALA A 50 -6.44 -11.39 -10.28
C ALA A 50 -6.96 -11.53 -11.72
N GLY A 51 -8.18 -12.04 -11.92
CA GLY A 51 -8.84 -12.08 -13.22
C GLY A 51 -9.13 -10.69 -13.76
N VAL A 52 -9.73 -9.83 -12.94
CA VAL A 52 -10.01 -8.42 -13.30
C VAL A 52 -8.71 -7.67 -13.64
N VAL A 53 -7.69 -7.81 -12.80
CA VAL A 53 -6.37 -7.17 -13.05
C VAL A 53 -5.72 -7.73 -14.32
N ALA A 54 -5.78 -9.05 -14.54
CA ALA A 54 -5.23 -9.65 -15.75
C ALA A 54 -5.91 -9.13 -17.03
N GLU A 55 -7.23 -8.96 -17.02
CA GLU A 55 -7.97 -8.42 -18.14
C GLU A 55 -7.57 -6.96 -18.45
N ILE A 56 -7.54 -6.10 -17.43
CA ILE A 56 -7.17 -4.68 -17.57
C ILE A 56 -5.77 -4.52 -18.18
N PHE A 57 -4.81 -5.30 -17.67
CA PHE A 57 -3.40 -5.19 -18.02
C PHE A 57 -2.94 -6.15 -19.12
N GLY A 58 -3.83 -6.97 -19.68
CA GLY A 58 -3.50 -7.94 -20.73
C GLY A 58 -2.47 -8.98 -20.28
N LEU A 59 -2.65 -9.51 -19.07
CA LEU A 59 -1.76 -10.52 -18.51
C LEU A 59 -2.11 -11.91 -19.03
N THR A 60 -1.09 -12.73 -19.28
CA THR A 60 -1.27 -14.15 -19.63
C THR A 60 -1.77 -14.95 -18.42
N ALA A 61 -2.21 -16.20 -18.66
CA ALA A 61 -2.62 -17.10 -17.58
C ALA A 61 -1.49 -17.35 -16.56
N ASP A 62 -0.23 -17.41 -17.01
CA ASP A 62 0.91 -17.62 -16.13
C ASP A 62 1.32 -16.35 -15.37
N GLU A 63 1.21 -15.18 -16.00
CA GLU A 63 1.40 -13.89 -15.32
C GLU A 63 0.33 -13.66 -14.25
N LYS A 64 -0.93 -14.03 -14.52
CA LYS A 64 -2.03 -13.96 -13.54
C LYS A 64 -1.72 -14.77 -12.29
N LYS A 65 -1.12 -15.96 -12.42
CA LYS A 65 -0.77 -16.82 -11.27
C LYS A 65 0.16 -16.10 -10.29
N TRP A 66 1.08 -15.29 -10.77
CA TRP A 66 1.99 -14.52 -9.91
C TRP A 66 1.27 -13.50 -9.01
N LEU A 67 0.08 -13.01 -9.39
CA LEU A 67 -0.70 -12.09 -8.56
C LEU A 67 -1.35 -12.78 -7.35
N MET A 68 -1.47 -14.10 -7.39
CA MET A 68 -2.07 -14.92 -6.33
C MET A 68 -1.03 -15.55 -5.40
N VAL A 69 0.26 -15.31 -5.65
CA VAL A 69 1.34 -15.74 -4.77
C VAL A 69 1.53 -14.71 -3.66
N VAL A 70 1.78 -15.17 -2.42
CA VAL A 70 2.19 -14.28 -1.32
C VAL A 70 3.55 -13.67 -1.66
N PRO A 71 3.64 -12.34 -1.86
CA PRO A 71 4.90 -11.74 -2.25
C PRO A 71 5.86 -11.67 -1.07
N TYR A 72 7.16 -11.64 -1.37
CA TYR A 72 8.12 -11.08 -0.45
C TYR A 72 7.84 -9.57 -0.34
N LYS A 73 7.31 -9.13 0.81
CA LYS A 73 6.93 -7.74 1.06
C LYS A 73 8.16 -6.92 1.42
N GLY A 74 8.18 -5.68 0.95
CA GLY A 74 9.34 -4.79 1.06
C GLY A 74 9.59 -4.13 -0.29
N SER A 75 8.98 -2.97 -0.50
CA SER A 75 9.05 -2.25 -1.78
C SER A 75 10.37 -1.52 -2.01
N LEU A 76 11.20 -1.36 -0.98
CA LEU A 76 12.42 -0.56 -1.03
C LEU A 76 13.67 -1.44 -1.08
N PRO A 77 14.67 -1.08 -1.89
CA PRO A 77 15.92 -1.83 -1.98
C PRO A 77 16.87 -1.58 -0.78
N THR A 78 16.63 -0.53 0.01
CA THR A 78 17.46 -0.09 1.14
C THR A 78 16.61 0.31 2.33
N SER A 79 17.19 0.25 3.54
CA SER A 79 16.49 0.63 4.78
C SER A 79 16.16 2.11 4.87
N VAL A 80 17.01 2.98 4.30
CA VAL A 80 16.75 4.42 4.18
C VAL A 80 16.34 4.71 2.73
N PRO A 81 15.12 5.25 2.49
CA PRO A 81 14.69 5.60 1.15
C PRO A 81 15.52 6.76 0.58
N THR A 82 15.81 6.73 -0.73
CA THR A 82 16.49 7.83 -1.42
C THR A 82 15.52 8.70 -2.23
N ASP A 83 14.36 8.18 -2.61
CA ASP A 83 13.31 8.96 -3.25
C ASP A 83 12.75 10.01 -2.29
N PRO A 84 12.72 11.31 -2.65
CA PRO A 84 12.28 12.36 -1.75
C PRO A 84 10.85 12.22 -1.22
N LEU A 85 9.91 11.73 -2.04
CA LEU A 85 8.51 11.60 -1.61
C LEU A 85 8.38 10.50 -0.55
N ILE A 86 9.04 9.35 -0.77
CA ILE A 86 9.07 8.25 0.19
C ILE A 86 9.87 8.64 1.45
N TYR A 87 10.98 9.36 1.28
CA TYR A 87 11.84 9.80 2.38
C TYR A 87 11.10 10.69 3.39
N ARG A 88 10.12 11.51 2.97
CA ARG A 88 9.33 12.31 3.94
C ARG A 88 8.56 11.45 4.95
N PHE A 89 8.12 10.25 4.58
CA PHE A 89 7.49 9.34 5.52
C PHE A 89 8.49 8.74 6.50
N TYR A 90 9.72 8.47 6.04
CA TYR A 90 10.81 8.07 6.94
C TYR A 90 11.15 9.21 7.92
N GLU A 91 11.28 10.44 7.43
CA GLU A 91 11.53 11.64 8.23
C GLU A 91 10.41 11.90 9.26
N LEU A 92 9.14 11.72 8.89
CA LEU A 92 8.00 11.80 9.82
C LEU A 92 8.15 10.83 10.99
N VAL A 93 8.56 9.59 10.74
CA VAL A 93 8.82 8.60 11.79
C VAL A 93 10.05 8.99 12.60
N SER A 94 11.12 9.50 11.98
CA SER A 94 12.32 9.96 12.69
C SER A 94 12.05 11.15 13.61
N VAL A 95 11.11 12.03 13.27
CA VAL A 95 10.76 13.20 14.09
C VAL A 95 9.70 12.88 15.14
N TYR A 96 8.61 12.20 14.76
CA TYR A 96 7.44 12.00 15.61
C TYR A 96 7.28 10.58 16.16
N GLY A 97 8.16 9.63 15.81
CA GLY A 97 8.01 8.23 16.21
C GLY A 97 7.94 8.04 17.73
N THR A 98 8.75 8.77 18.49
CA THR A 98 8.69 8.77 19.96
C THR A 98 7.39 9.40 20.48
N THR A 99 6.93 10.50 19.88
CA THR A 99 5.64 11.12 20.22
C THR A 99 4.46 10.18 19.95
N PHE A 100 4.42 9.50 18.80
CA PHE A 100 3.37 8.53 18.48
C PHE A 100 3.36 7.38 19.48
N LYS A 101 4.54 6.88 19.85
CA LYS A 101 4.68 5.82 20.85
C LYS A 101 4.08 6.25 22.19
N GLU A 102 4.50 7.40 22.73
CA GLU A 102 4.02 7.87 24.04
C GLU A 102 2.51 8.13 24.03
N LEU A 103 1.97 8.79 23.00
CA LEU A 103 0.53 9.08 22.92
C LEU A 103 -0.31 7.81 22.78
N ILE A 104 0.15 6.81 22.00
CA ILE A 104 -0.54 5.53 21.90
C ILE A 104 -0.50 4.79 23.24
N HIS A 105 0.64 4.82 23.94
CA HIS A 105 0.76 4.18 25.25
C HIS A 105 -0.11 4.87 26.31
N GLU A 106 -0.19 6.20 26.30
CA GLU A 106 -1.04 6.97 27.21
C GLU A 106 -2.52 6.66 27.01
N GLU A 107 -2.98 6.59 25.76
CA GLU A 107 -4.40 6.38 25.43
C GLU A 107 -4.81 4.90 25.50
N PHE A 108 -3.97 3.97 25.04
CA PHE A 108 -4.35 2.56 24.84
C PHE A 108 -3.61 1.56 25.75
N GLY A 109 -2.53 1.98 26.42
CA GLY A 109 -1.67 1.12 27.24
C GLY A 109 -0.55 0.42 26.45
N ASP A 110 0.09 -0.57 27.09
CA ASP A 110 1.25 -1.27 26.53
C ASP A 110 0.85 -2.20 25.36
N GLY A 111 1.30 -1.87 24.16
CA GLY A 111 0.93 -2.56 22.93
C GLY A 111 1.36 -1.83 21.67
N ILE A 112 0.75 -2.18 20.53
CA ILE A 112 1.05 -1.60 19.23
C ILE A 112 -0.22 -1.32 18.41
N MET A 113 -0.12 -0.35 17.50
CA MET A 113 -1.04 -0.23 16.36
C MET A 113 -0.63 -1.24 15.26
N SER A 114 -1.52 -2.15 14.89
CA SER A 114 -1.25 -3.14 13.84
C SER A 114 -1.08 -2.49 12.47
N ALA A 115 -0.10 -2.98 11.69
CA ALA A 115 0.03 -2.70 10.26
C ALA A 115 -0.54 -3.82 9.37
N ILE A 116 -1.23 -4.81 9.96
CA ILE A 116 -1.87 -5.94 9.27
C ILE A 116 -3.38 -5.78 9.28
N ASP A 117 -3.98 -5.68 10.47
CA ASP A 117 -5.37 -5.27 10.64
C ASP A 117 -5.41 -3.74 10.60
N PHE A 118 -5.36 -3.23 9.37
CA PHE A 118 -5.02 -1.84 9.07
C PHE A 118 -5.78 -1.35 7.84
N LYS A 119 -6.23 -0.10 7.90
CA LYS A 119 -6.83 0.65 6.79
C LYS A 119 -6.13 1.98 6.59
N MET A 120 -6.04 2.40 5.33
CA MET A 120 -5.50 3.68 4.90
C MET A 120 -6.46 4.33 3.90
N ASP A 121 -6.61 5.64 4.02
CA ASP A 121 -7.27 6.47 3.00
C ASP A 121 -6.38 7.68 2.68
N LEU A 122 -6.01 7.83 1.40
CA LEU A 122 -5.19 8.92 0.90
C LEU A 122 -6.04 9.81 -0.01
N GLN A 123 -6.22 11.07 0.38
CA GLN A 123 -7.06 12.01 -0.36
C GLN A 123 -6.38 13.37 -0.53
N ARG A 124 -6.82 14.08 -1.57
CA ARG A 124 -6.53 15.50 -1.73
C ARG A 124 -7.42 16.26 -0.76
N GLU A 125 -6.82 17.15 0.01
CA GLU A 125 -7.51 18.07 0.90
C GLU A 125 -7.34 19.49 0.35
N PRO A 126 -8.41 20.13 -0.17
CA PRO A 126 -8.32 21.49 -0.68
C PRO A 126 -7.94 22.49 0.41
N ASP A 127 -6.98 23.36 0.13
CA ASP A 127 -6.54 24.40 1.08
C ASP A 127 -6.29 25.72 0.33
N PRO A 128 -6.76 26.88 0.85
CA PRO A 128 -6.57 28.18 0.20
C PRO A 128 -5.11 28.56 -0.08
N LYS A 129 -4.13 27.98 0.64
CA LYS A 129 -2.69 28.21 0.46
C LYS A 129 -2.01 27.15 -0.42
N GLY A 130 -2.79 26.24 -0.99
CA GLY A 130 -2.33 25.13 -1.82
C GLY A 130 -2.72 23.80 -1.21
N ASP A 131 -3.35 22.94 -2.03
CA ASP A 131 -3.89 21.65 -1.60
C ASP A 131 -2.89 20.80 -0.81
N ARG A 132 -3.43 20.06 0.15
CA ARG A 132 -2.72 19.15 1.03
C ARG A 132 -2.94 17.70 0.61
N VAL A 133 -2.01 16.83 1.00
CA VAL A 133 -2.21 15.38 0.95
C VAL A 133 -2.63 14.94 2.34
N SER A 134 -3.89 14.51 2.47
CA SER A 134 -4.45 13.99 3.72
C SER A 134 -4.36 12.47 3.71
N ILE A 135 -3.78 11.90 4.76
CA ILE A 135 -3.64 10.45 4.92
C ILE A 135 -4.20 10.08 6.28
N THR A 136 -5.24 9.25 6.28
CA THR A 136 -5.79 8.65 7.49
C THR A 136 -5.27 7.23 7.61
N MET A 137 -4.65 6.91 8.75
CA MET A 137 -4.15 5.58 9.08
C MET A 137 -4.87 5.06 10.32
N SER A 138 -5.41 3.85 10.25
CA SER A 138 -6.11 3.23 11.38
C SER A 138 -5.75 1.76 11.43
N GLY A 139 -5.06 1.38 12.51
CA GLY A 139 -4.72 -0.01 12.81
C GLY A 139 -5.37 -0.46 14.11
N LYS A 140 -5.70 -1.74 14.18
CA LYS A 140 -6.19 -2.35 15.42
C LYS A 140 -5.12 -2.28 16.51
N PHE A 141 -5.50 -1.86 17.72
CA PHE A 141 -4.61 -1.93 18.88
C PHE A 141 -4.46 -3.38 19.36
N LEU A 142 -3.22 -3.79 19.62
CA LEU A 142 -2.86 -5.13 20.07
C LEU A 142 -2.07 -5.01 21.38
N PRO A 143 -2.68 -5.27 22.55
CA PRO A 143 -1.98 -5.21 23.83
C PRO A 143 -0.99 -6.38 23.98
N TYR A 144 0.10 -6.15 24.69
CA TYR A 144 0.98 -7.25 25.11
C TYR A 144 0.25 -8.15 26.11
N LYS A 145 0.47 -9.46 25.96
CA LYS A 145 -0.02 -10.44 26.94
C LYS A 145 1.06 -10.67 28.00
N THR A 146 0.68 -10.60 29.26
CA THR A 146 1.47 -11.18 30.34
C THR A 146 1.21 -12.69 30.34
N TYR A 147 2.26 -13.49 30.24
CA TYR A 147 2.21 -14.94 30.30
C TYR A 147 3.29 -15.47 31.25
#